data_AF-A0A2V8UNI7-F1
#
_entry.id   AF-A0A2V8UNI7-F1
#
_cell.length_a   1.000
_cell.length_b   1.000
_cell.length_c   1.000
_cell.angle_alpha   90.00
_cell.angle_beta   90.00
_cell.angle_gamma   90.00
#
_symmetry.space_group_name_H-M   'P 1'
#
loop_
_entity.id
_entity.type
_entity.pdbx_description
1 polymer ?
#
loop_
_entity_poly.entity_id
_entity_poly.type
_entity_poly.pdbx_seq_one_letter_code
_entity_poly.pdbx_strand_id
1 'polypeptide(L)'
;MPELPEVETIARALAPRLRGRRIVSAEFRCLRVLHGDPDATAAALAGRKVLAVRRHGKFIEMQLDGGHSFVVHLGMTGKLLMNAAPGRHTHAILTLDRGALLYDDSRQFGRLELSAGLPARVRKLGPEPLEVTLEDFAQRVGGRKTKIKALLLNQRFLRGIGNIYADEALFRAGIHPLAIARRLHRDRVKKLHVAIRKVLGEAIHAGGSSVSDYVDIDGRQGSFQVWHNVYQKAGEPCPRCGTSIRRILVTQRGTHFCPQCQKP
;
A
#
# COMPACT_ATOMS: atom_id res chain seq x y z
N MET A 1 -4.07 7.01 3.38
CA MET A 1 -3.50 6.42 2.15
C MET A 1 -3.05 5.01 2.46
N PRO A 2 -3.74 4.00 1.94
CA PRO A 2 -3.32 2.61 2.07
C PRO A 2 -1.90 2.39 1.52
N GLU A 3 -1.04 1.75 2.30
CA GLU A 3 0.27 1.27 1.90
C GLU A 3 0.25 -0.27 1.88
N LEU A 4 1.40 -0.92 1.86
CA LEU A 4 1.47 -2.38 1.77
C LEU A 4 0.66 -3.10 2.86
N PRO A 5 0.75 -2.76 4.16
CA PRO A 5 0.03 -3.48 5.20
C PRO A 5 -1.49 -3.46 5.05
N GLU A 6 -2.05 -2.30 4.71
CA GLU A 6 -3.48 -2.13 4.47
C GLU A 6 -3.94 -2.95 3.26
N VAL A 7 -3.18 -2.88 2.17
CA VAL A 7 -3.49 -3.60 0.93
C VAL A 7 -3.36 -5.12 1.13
N GLU A 8 -2.38 -5.57 1.92
CA GLU A 8 -2.22 -6.98 2.27
C GLU A 8 -3.40 -7.47 3.13
N THR A 9 -3.82 -6.68 4.11
CA THR A 9 -4.97 -6.98 4.96
C THR A 9 -6.23 -7.18 4.11
N ILE A 10 -6.50 -6.26 3.19
CA ILE A 10 -7.62 -6.35 2.25
C ILE A 10 -7.47 -7.58 1.34
N ALA A 11 -6.31 -7.79 0.72
CA ALA A 11 -6.10 -8.91 -0.20
C ALA A 11 -6.28 -10.27 0.48
N ARG A 12 -5.75 -10.44 1.70
CA ARG A 12 -5.92 -11.67 2.51
C ARG A 12 -7.38 -11.92 2.86
N ALA A 13 -8.12 -10.88 3.20
CA ALA A 13 -9.54 -11.00 3.56
C ALA A 13 -10.43 -11.28 2.33
N LEU A 14 -10.09 -10.70 1.17
CA LEU A 14 -10.81 -10.95 -0.09
C LEU A 14 -10.56 -12.33 -0.66
N ALA A 15 -9.32 -12.85 -0.57
CA ALA A 15 -8.94 -14.11 -1.19
C ALA A 15 -9.90 -15.29 -0.92
N PRO A 16 -10.24 -15.64 0.34
CA PRO A 16 -11.17 -16.73 0.62
C PRO A 16 -12.63 -16.41 0.25
N ARG A 17 -13.01 -15.13 0.16
CA ARG A 17 -14.38 -14.70 -0.14
C ARG A 17 -14.67 -14.66 -1.63
N LEU A 18 -13.67 -14.30 -2.43
CA LEU A 18 -13.77 -14.15 -3.88
C LEU A 18 -13.33 -15.38 -4.65
N ARG A 19 -12.40 -16.20 -4.13
CA ARG A 19 -11.89 -17.37 -4.87
C ARG A 19 -13.05 -18.31 -5.25
N GLY A 20 -13.13 -18.60 -6.55
CA GLY A 20 -14.15 -19.45 -7.13
C GLY A 20 -15.46 -18.75 -7.48
N ARG A 21 -15.69 -17.51 -7.04
CA ARG A 21 -16.89 -16.73 -7.33
C ARG A 21 -16.94 -16.31 -8.78
N ARG A 22 -18.14 -16.30 -9.36
CA ARG A 22 -18.42 -15.70 -10.67
C ARG A 22 -18.87 -14.25 -10.51
N ILE A 23 -18.33 -13.36 -11.34
CA ILE A 23 -18.84 -12.00 -11.50
C ILE A 23 -20.07 -12.08 -12.40
N VAL A 24 -21.24 -11.78 -11.85
CA VAL A 24 -22.52 -11.79 -12.58
C VAL A 24 -22.66 -10.54 -13.43
N SER A 25 -22.37 -9.39 -12.83
CA SER A 25 -22.38 -8.10 -13.51
C SER A 25 -21.39 -7.14 -12.85
N ALA A 26 -21.03 -6.08 -13.57
CA ALA A 26 -20.23 -5.00 -13.05
C ALA A 26 -20.86 -3.66 -13.44
N GLU A 27 -20.77 -2.68 -12.55
CA GLU A 27 -21.22 -1.32 -12.77
C GLU A 27 -20.07 -0.36 -12.46
N PHE A 28 -19.81 0.61 -13.33
CA PHE A 28 -18.79 1.64 -13.13
C PHE A 28 -19.42 3.04 -13.27
N ARG A 29 -19.44 3.80 -12.17
CA ARG A 29 -20.10 5.11 -12.07
C ARG A 29 -19.15 6.29 -12.26
N CYS A 30 -17.85 6.06 -12.37
CA CYS A 30 -16.85 7.12 -12.45
C CYS A 30 -15.68 6.79 -13.39
N LEU A 31 -15.61 7.52 -14.50
CA LEU A 31 -14.53 7.42 -15.49
C LEU A 31 -13.16 7.86 -14.95
N ARG A 32 -13.12 8.70 -13.90
CA ARG A 32 -11.84 9.18 -13.34
C ARG A 32 -11.05 8.08 -12.63
N VAL A 33 -11.73 7.04 -12.15
CA VAL A 33 -11.08 5.90 -11.46
C VAL A 33 -10.94 4.68 -12.38
N LEU A 34 -11.80 4.51 -13.38
CA LEU A 34 -11.71 3.41 -14.34
C LEU A 34 -10.72 3.73 -15.47
N HIS A 35 -9.86 2.78 -15.81
CA HIS A 35 -9.03 2.81 -17.02
C HIS A 35 -9.67 1.95 -18.11
N GLY A 36 -10.36 2.61 -19.04
CA GLY A 36 -11.09 1.97 -20.13
C GLY A 36 -12.52 2.48 -20.23
N ASP A 37 -13.27 1.93 -21.18
CA ASP A 37 -14.69 2.21 -21.34
C ASP A 37 -15.53 1.40 -20.30
N PRO A 38 -16.48 2.03 -19.58
CA PRO A 38 -17.31 1.35 -18.58
C PRO A 38 -18.06 0.14 -19.08
N ASP A 39 -18.77 0.30 -20.21
CA ASP A 39 -19.70 -0.72 -20.70
C ASP A 39 -18.92 -1.89 -21.27
N ALA A 40 -17.86 -1.62 -22.03
CA ALA A 40 -16.95 -2.65 -22.51
C ALA A 40 -16.25 -3.39 -21.36
N THR A 41 -15.82 -2.66 -20.32
CA THR A 41 -15.18 -3.28 -19.14
C THR A 41 -16.18 -4.14 -18.37
N ALA A 42 -17.41 -3.66 -18.19
CA ALA A 42 -18.47 -4.38 -17.50
C ALA A 42 -18.84 -5.67 -18.24
N ALA A 43 -19.05 -5.57 -19.56
CA ALA A 43 -19.30 -6.73 -20.41
C ALA A 43 -18.14 -7.74 -20.38
N ALA A 44 -16.89 -7.29 -20.38
CA ALA A 44 -15.72 -8.16 -20.33
C ALA A 44 -15.49 -8.83 -18.96
N LEU A 45 -16.02 -8.26 -17.88
CA LEU A 45 -16.01 -8.85 -16.54
C LEU A 45 -17.16 -9.82 -16.32
N ALA A 46 -18.32 -9.57 -16.93
CA ALA A 46 -19.51 -10.39 -16.76
C ALA A 46 -19.24 -11.85 -17.13
N GLY A 47 -19.68 -12.75 -16.26
CA GLY A 47 -19.46 -14.19 -16.39
C GLY A 47 -18.08 -14.68 -15.98
N ARG A 48 -17.08 -13.84 -15.71
CA ARG A 48 -15.73 -14.33 -15.35
C ARG A 48 -15.66 -14.91 -13.94
N LYS A 49 -14.83 -15.94 -13.78
CA LYS A 49 -14.56 -16.56 -12.47
C LYS A 49 -13.29 -15.99 -11.85
N VAL A 50 -13.34 -15.60 -10.58
CA VAL A 50 -12.16 -15.19 -9.82
C VAL A 50 -11.37 -16.43 -9.40
N LEU A 51 -10.13 -16.55 -9.89
CA LEU A 51 -9.23 -17.66 -9.61
C LEU A 51 -8.41 -17.45 -8.35
N ALA A 52 -7.93 -16.21 -8.14
CA ALA A 52 -7.13 -15.84 -6.99
C ALA A 52 -7.19 -14.33 -6.73
N VAL A 53 -6.88 -13.92 -5.50
CA VAL A 53 -6.61 -12.53 -5.16
C VAL A 53 -5.17 -12.43 -4.69
N ARG A 54 -4.39 -11.52 -5.26
CA ARG A 54 -2.98 -11.30 -4.94
C ARG A 54 -2.70 -9.83 -4.68
N ARG A 55 -1.68 -9.53 -3.88
CA ARG A 55 -1.15 -8.17 -3.71
C ARG A 55 0.14 -8.01 -4.51
N HIS A 56 0.29 -6.86 -5.14
CA HIS A 56 1.54 -6.40 -5.74
C HIS A 56 1.88 -5.00 -5.23
N GLY A 57 2.72 -4.90 -4.20
CA GLY A 57 3.00 -3.59 -3.57
C GLY A 57 1.73 -2.98 -2.97
N LYS A 58 1.21 -1.91 -3.60
CA LYS A 58 -0.04 -1.22 -3.21
C LYS A 58 -1.23 -1.52 -4.15
N PHE A 59 -1.09 -2.54 -4.99
CA PHE A 59 -2.12 -2.99 -5.93
C PHE A 59 -2.72 -4.31 -5.45
N ILE A 60 -4.01 -4.49 -5.70
CA ILE A 60 -4.74 -5.75 -5.51
C ILE A 60 -5.07 -6.27 -6.89
N GLU A 61 -4.71 -7.50 -7.18
CA GLU A 61 -5.04 -8.22 -8.40
C GLU A 61 -6.11 -9.28 -8.08
N MET A 62 -7.26 -9.18 -8.74
CA MET A 62 -8.16 -10.30 -8.92
C MET A 62 -7.78 -11.01 -10.23
N GLN A 63 -7.22 -12.20 -10.12
CA GLN A 63 -6.93 -13.07 -11.26
C GLN A 63 -8.22 -13.72 -11.72
N LEU A 64 -8.55 -13.57 -12.99
CA LEU A 64 -9.78 -14.07 -13.60
C LEU A 64 -9.45 -15.19 -14.58
N ASP A 65 -10.44 -16.05 -14.84
CA ASP A 65 -10.34 -17.03 -15.92
C ASP A 65 -10.12 -16.38 -17.29
N GLY A 66 -9.64 -17.18 -18.26
CA GLY A 66 -9.26 -16.69 -19.58
C GLY A 66 -8.04 -15.75 -19.57
N GLY A 67 -7.20 -15.80 -18.53
CA GLY A 67 -5.94 -15.06 -18.47
C GLY A 67 -6.09 -13.55 -18.25
N HIS A 68 -7.21 -13.10 -17.66
CA HIS A 68 -7.45 -11.68 -17.38
C HIS A 68 -7.11 -11.34 -15.93
N SER A 69 -6.72 -10.09 -15.69
CA SER A 69 -6.48 -9.54 -14.36
C SER A 69 -7.31 -8.27 -14.20
N PHE A 70 -8.10 -8.20 -13.13
CA PHE A 70 -8.72 -6.96 -12.69
C PHE A 70 -7.94 -6.39 -11.51
N VAL A 71 -7.32 -5.24 -11.72
CA VAL A 71 -6.37 -4.63 -10.79
C VAL A 71 -6.97 -3.37 -10.17
N VAL A 72 -6.85 -3.29 -8.85
CA VAL A 72 -7.30 -2.17 -8.03
C VAL A 72 -6.11 -1.50 -7.35
N HIS A 73 -6.01 -0.19 -7.47
CA HIS A 73 -5.14 0.65 -6.64
C HIS A 73 -6.02 1.60 -5.83
N LEU A 74 -5.96 1.54 -4.50
CA LEU A 74 -6.87 2.28 -3.61
C LEU A 74 -6.61 3.80 -3.58
N GLY A 75 -5.48 4.26 -4.11
CA GLY A 75 -5.15 5.68 -4.06
C GLY A 75 -4.96 6.14 -2.61
N MET A 76 -5.67 7.20 -2.21
CA MET A 76 -5.55 7.74 -0.85
C MET A 76 -6.69 7.36 0.09
N THR A 77 -7.91 7.25 -0.43
CA THR A 77 -9.18 7.12 0.29
C THR A 77 -10.04 5.96 -0.25
N GLY A 78 -9.51 5.21 -1.23
CA GLY A 78 -10.21 4.09 -1.83
C GLY A 78 -10.40 2.95 -0.83
N LYS A 79 -11.58 2.33 -0.88
CA LYS A 79 -12.02 1.23 -0.03
C LYS A 79 -12.59 0.14 -0.92
N LEU A 80 -12.37 -1.10 -0.51
CA LEU A 80 -13.06 -2.27 -1.07
C LEU A 80 -13.94 -2.84 0.02
N LEU A 81 -15.25 -2.90 -0.21
CA LEU A 81 -16.24 -3.26 0.81
C LEU A 81 -17.07 -4.45 0.33
N MET A 82 -17.16 -5.50 1.14
CA MET A 82 -18.00 -6.67 0.85
C MET A 82 -19.42 -6.43 1.35
N ASN A 83 -20.41 -6.64 0.48
CA ASN A 83 -21.84 -6.61 0.81
C ASN A 83 -22.32 -5.31 1.51
N ALA A 84 -21.61 -4.20 1.31
CA ALA A 84 -22.05 -2.90 1.79
C ALA A 84 -23.15 -2.32 0.89
N ALA A 85 -23.94 -1.40 1.44
CA ALA A 85 -24.88 -0.62 0.65
C ALA A 85 -24.13 0.43 -0.19
N PRO A 86 -24.45 0.61 -1.49
CA PRO A 86 -23.87 1.67 -2.30
C PRO A 86 -24.13 3.05 -1.69
N GLY A 87 -23.08 3.85 -1.57
CA GLY A 87 -23.13 5.23 -1.09
C GLY A 87 -22.77 6.26 -2.17
N ARG A 88 -22.74 7.53 -1.78
CA ARG A 88 -22.39 8.68 -2.65
C ARG A 88 -21.04 8.52 -3.35
N HIS A 89 -20.09 7.84 -2.72
CA HIS A 89 -18.73 7.70 -3.20
C HIS A 89 -18.44 6.30 -3.75
N THR A 90 -19.47 5.47 -3.93
CA THR A 90 -19.35 4.16 -4.57
C THR A 90 -19.24 4.34 -6.08
N HIS A 91 -18.09 3.99 -6.63
CA HIS A 91 -17.75 4.21 -8.04
C HIS A 91 -17.69 2.94 -8.87
N ALA A 92 -17.57 1.77 -8.25
CA ALA A 92 -17.73 0.50 -8.93
C ALA A 92 -18.41 -0.53 -8.05
N ILE A 93 -19.21 -1.40 -8.67
CA ILE A 93 -19.92 -2.49 -8.01
C ILE A 93 -19.69 -3.74 -8.85
N LEU A 94 -19.08 -4.77 -8.27
CA LEU A 94 -19.00 -6.10 -8.86
C LEU A 94 -20.04 -6.98 -8.17
N THR A 95 -21.13 -7.30 -8.85
CA THR A 95 -22.12 -8.26 -8.39
C THR A 95 -21.57 -9.66 -8.62
N LEU A 96 -21.49 -10.46 -7.56
CA LEU A 96 -21.01 -11.83 -7.60
C LEU A 96 -22.19 -12.80 -7.57
N ASP A 97 -21.94 -14.08 -7.87
CA ASP A 97 -22.93 -15.16 -7.67
C ASP A 97 -23.46 -15.25 -6.23
N ARG A 98 -22.68 -14.73 -5.27
CA ARG A 98 -23.07 -14.54 -3.88
C ARG A 98 -22.45 -13.25 -3.35
N GLY A 99 -23.29 -12.24 -3.16
CA GLY A 99 -22.89 -10.95 -2.61
C GLY A 99 -22.35 -9.97 -3.65
N ALA A 100 -21.76 -8.88 -3.18
CA ALA A 100 -21.19 -7.85 -4.03
C ALA A 100 -19.90 -7.29 -3.43
N LEU A 101 -18.99 -6.87 -4.30
CA LEU A 101 -17.79 -6.12 -3.93
C LEU A 101 -17.91 -4.68 -4.45
N LEU A 102 -17.86 -3.72 -3.54
CA LEU A 102 -17.98 -2.30 -3.85
C LEU A 102 -16.61 -1.64 -3.78
N TYR A 103 -16.34 -0.73 -4.71
CA TYR A 103 -15.23 0.21 -4.65
C TYR A 103 -15.76 1.61 -4.34
N ASP A 104 -15.35 2.15 -3.19
CA ASP A 104 -15.70 3.50 -2.73
C ASP A 104 -14.45 4.38 -2.69
N ASP A 105 -14.52 5.61 -3.20
CA ASP A 105 -13.38 6.54 -3.14
C ASP A 105 -13.82 8.01 -3.17
N SER A 106 -13.79 8.67 -2.01
CA SER A 106 -14.21 10.06 -1.86
C SER A 106 -13.38 11.05 -2.68
N ARG A 107 -12.08 10.75 -2.92
CA ARG A 107 -11.16 11.64 -3.65
C ARG A 107 -10.95 11.22 -5.11
N GLN A 108 -11.43 10.04 -5.49
CA GLN A 108 -11.33 9.51 -6.86
C GLN A 108 -9.89 9.41 -7.38
N PHE A 109 -8.96 9.06 -6.49
CA PHE A 109 -7.53 8.94 -6.78
C PHE A 109 -7.09 7.50 -7.01
N GLY A 110 -7.93 6.52 -6.66
CA GLY A 110 -7.65 5.15 -7.03
C GLY A 110 -7.84 4.89 -8.52
N ARG A 111 -7.53 3.65 -8.88
CA ARG A 111 -7.50 3.17 -10.25
C ARG A 111 -8.03 1.75 -10.31
N LEU A 112 -8.91 1.51 -11.27
CA LEU A 112 -9.47 0.21 -11.64
C LEU A 112 -9.06 -0.07 -13.08
N GLU A 113 -8.55 -1.27 -13.35
CA GLU A 113 -8.08 -1.65 -14.68
C GLU A 113 -8.34 -3.13 -14.91
N LEU A 114 -9.05 -3.45 -16.00
CA LEU A 114 -9.10 -4.80 -16.55
C LEU A 114 -8.05 -4.92 -17.67
N SER A 115 -7.25 -5.96 -17.66
CA SER A 115 -6.28 -6.25 -18.73
C SER A 115 -6.06 -7.74 -18.95
N ALA A 116 -5.54 -8.09 -20.11
CA ALA A 116 -4.95 -9.41 -20.33
C ALA A 116 -3.65 -9.53 -19.52
N GLY A 117 -3.65 -10.42 -18.52
CA GLY A 117 -2.59 -10.55 -17.53
C GLY A 117 -2.32 -9.27 -16.73
N LEU A 118 -1.19 -9.27 -16.02
CA LEU A 118 -0.82 -8.19 -15.11
C LEU A 118 -0.38 -6.91 -15.87
N PRO A 119 -0.93 -5.73 -15.56
CA PRO A 119 -0.57 -4.47 -16.21
C PRO A 119 0.92 -4.16 -16.14
N ALA A 120 1.46 -3.52 -17.18
CA ALA A 120 2.89 -3.19 -17.27
C ALA A 120 3.40 -2.34 -16.09
N ARG A 121 2.54 -1.44 -15.56
CA ARG A 121 2.87 -0.62 -14.38
C ARG A 121 3.12 -1.46 -13.12
N VAL A 122 2.40 -2.56 -12.95
CA VAL A 122 2.56 -3.46 -11.81
C VAL A 122 3.74 -4.40 -12.02
N ARG A 123 3.94 -4.90 -13.25
CA ARG A 123 5.12 -5.71 -13.61
C ARG A 123 6.46 -4.99 -13.41
N LYS A 124 6.47 -3.66 -13.54
CA LYS A 124 7.67 -2.82 -13.36
C LYS A 124 7.96 -2.42 -11.91
N LEU A 125 7.22 -2.93 -10.93
CA LEU A 125 7.46 -2.67 -9.51
C LEU A 125 8.77 -3.30 -9.04
N GLY A 126 9.36 -2.72 -8.00
CA GLY A 126 10.54 -3.27 -7.34
C GLY A 126 10.24 -4.56 -6.56
N PRO A 127 11.26 -5.16 -5.93
CA PRO A 127 11.10 -6.37 -5.13
C PRO A 127 10.17 -6.15 -3.93
N GLU A 128 9.66 -7.26 -3.40
CA GLU A 128 8.80 -7.30 -2.22
C GLU A 128 9.64 -7.08 -0.95
N PRO A 129 9.32 -6.08 -0.09
CA PRO A 129 10.11 -5.78 1.10
C PRO A 129 10.19 -6.92 2.13
N LEU A 130 9.18 -7.80 2.17
CA LEU A 130 9.15 -8.96 3.06
C LEU A 130 9.88 -10.18 2.50
N GLU A 131 10.37 -10.14 1.25
CA GLU A 131 11.06 -11.26 0.59
C GLU A 131 12.48 -10.89 0.15
N VAL A 132 12.76 -9.61 -0.13
CA VAL A 132 14.09 -9.15 -0.55
C VAL A 132 15.14 -9.52 0.49
N THR A 133 16.24 -10.13 0.02
CA THR A 133 17.37 -10.50 0.89
C THR A 133 18.14 -9.26 1.34
N LEU A 134 18.88 -9.39 2.45
CA LEU A 134 19.74 -8.30 2.92
C LEU A 134 20.80 -7.93 1.86
N GLU A 135 21.35 -8.92 1.17
CA GLU A 135 22.36 -8.73 0.13
C GLU A 135 21.81 -7.91 -1.05
N ASP A 136 20.68 -8.33 -1.64
CA ASP A 136 20.04 -7.60 -2.75
C ASP A 136 19.62 -6.19 -2.30
N PHE A 137 19.05 -6.06 -1.10
CA PHE A 137 18.70 -4.76 -0.54
C PHE A 137 19.94 -3.85 -0.41
N ALA A 138 21.05 -4.37 0.11
CA ALA A 138 22.28 -3.59 0.29
C ALA A 138 22.91 -3.16 -1.04
N GLN A 139 22.96 -4.05 -2.03
CA GLN A 139 23.42 -3.73 -3.37
C GLN A 139 22.57 -2.63 -4.01
N ARG A 140 21.24 -2.73 -3.91
CA ARG A 140 20.30 -1.73 -4.43
C ARG A 140 20.45 -0.36 -3.76
N VAL A 141 20.73 -0.31 -2.45
CA VAL A 141 20.96 0.94 -1.70
C VAL A 141 22.30 1.57 -2.07
N GLY A 142 23.38 0.78 -2.13
CA GLY A 142 24.74 1.26 -2.37
C GLY A 142 24.92 2.03 -3.68
N GLY A 143 24.14 1.68 -4.72
CA GLY A 143 24.19 2.36 -6.02
C GLY A 143 23.47 3.72 -6.12
N ARG A 144 22.87 4.25 -5.04
CA ARG A 144 21.91 5.36 -5.14
C ARG A 144 22.40 6.64 -4.45
N LYS A 145 22.50 7.73 -5.20
CA LYS A 145 22.87 9.07 -4.69
C LYS A 145 21.69 9.84 -4.07
N THR A 146 20.48 9.27 -4.09
CA THR A 146 19.27 9.92 -3.58
C THR A 146 19.18 9.87 -2.05
N LYS A 147 18.38 10.76 -1.48
CA LYS A 147 18.00 10.73 -0.06
C LYS A 147 17.28 9.40 0.25
N ILE A 148 17.58 8.78 1.39
CA ILE A 148 17.10 7.45 1.74
C ILE A 148 15.57 7.39 1.81
N LYS A 149 14.91 8.40 2.38
CA LYS A 149 13.44 8.44 2.40
C LYS A 149 12.86 8.51 0.98
N ALA A 150 13.43 9.35 0.12
CA ALA A 150 12.99 9.44 -1.27
C ALA A 150 13.18 8.11 -2.02
N LEU A 151 14.26 7.38 -1.71
CA LEU A 151 14.51 6.05 -2.28
C LEU A 151 13.47 5.02 -1.81
N LEU A 152 13.14 4.99 -0.52
CA LEU A 152 12.12 4.08 0.04
C LEU A 152 10.72 4.33 -0.53
N LEU A 153 10.40 5.58 -0.89
CA LEU A 153 9.13 5.92 -1.53
C LEU A 153 9.07 5.53 -3.01
N ASN A 154 10.21 5.21 -3.63
CA ASN A 154 10.25 4.81 -5.03
C ASN A 154 9.80 3.35 -5.18
N GLN A 155 8.60 3.17 -5.76
CA GLN A 155 7.98 1.85 -5.93
C GLN A 155 8.75 0.92 -6.88
N ARG A 156 9.69 1.42 -7.70
CA ARG A 156 10.62 0.62 -8.51
C ARG A 156 11.84 0.14 -7.73
N PHE A 157 12.20 0.84 -6.66
CA PHE A 157 13.29 0.43 -5.76
C PHE A 157 12.80 -0.64 -4.79
N LEU A 158 11.67 -0.39 -4.12
CA LEU A 158 11.06 -1.29 -3.15
C LEU A 158 9.55 -1.01 -3.15
N ARG A 159 8.73 -2.01 -3.50
CA ARG A 159 7.30 -1.79 -3.69
C ARG A 159 6.56 -1.77 -2.36
N GLY A 160 5.47 -1.01 -2.27
CA GLY A 160 4.56 -1.09 -1.14
C GLY A 160 4.83 -0.12 0.01
N ILE A 161 6.06 0.38 0.16
CA ILE A 161 6.37 1.37 1.20
C ILE A 161 5.82 2.74 0.80
N GLY A 162 5.13 3.41 1.72
CA GLY A 162 4.73 4.81 1.59
C GLY A 162 5.26 5.66 2.72
N ASN A 163 4.53 6.73 3.04
CA ASN A 163 5.01 7.79 3.90
C ASN A 163 5.05 7.38 5.37
N ILE A 164 4.07 6.60 5.82
CA ILE A 164 3.97 6.13 7.21
C ILE A 164 5.13 5.18 7.49
N TYR A 165 5.20 4.09 6.73
CA TYR A 165 6.13 3.01 7.03
C TYR A 165 7.58 3.38 6.69
N ALA A 166 7.82 4.35 5.81
CA ALA A 166 9.16 4.93 5.63
C ALA A 166 9.62 5.71 6.87
N ASP A 167 8.76 6.56 7.47
CA ASP A 167 9.11 7.33 8.67
C ASP A 167 9.39 6.40 9.85
N GLU A 168 8.49 5.44 10.09
CA GLU A 168 8.62 4.47 11.18
C GLU A 168 9.86 3.58 11.02
N ALA A 169 10.14 3.06 9.81
CA ALA A 169 11.31 2.23 9.57
C ALA A 169 12.63 3.02 9.74
N LEU A 170 12.68 4.26 9.26
CA LEU A 170 13.86 5.12 9.41
C LEU A 170 14.10 5.51 10.87
N PHE A 171 13.04 5.80 11.63
CA PHE A 171 13.15 6.03 13.07
C PHE A 171 13.69 4.81 13.79
N ARG A 172 13.12 3.62 13.52
CA ARG A 172 13.57 2.39 14.17
C ARG A 172 15.03 2.07 13.87
N ALA A 173 15.48 2.34 12.63
CA ALA A 173 16.86 2.17 12.20
C ALA A 173 17.82 3.28 12.67
N GLY A 174 17.33 4.38 13.25
CA GLY A 174 18.16 5.53 13.64
C GLY A 174 18.77 6.26 12.43
N ILE A 175 18.05 6.30 11.31
CA ILE A 175 18.53 6.91 10.06
C ILE A 175 17.77 8.19 9.76
N HIS A 176 18.49 9.30 9.57
CA HIS A 176 17.89 10.57 9.21
C HIS A 176 17.29 10.48 7.80
N PRO A 177 16.07 10.99 7.57
CA PRO A 177 15.39 10.83 6.28
C PRO A 177 16.12 11.48 5.10
N LEU A 178 16.96 12.49 5.37
CA LEU A 178 17.82 13.15 4.38
C LEU A 178 19.17 12.48 4.15
N ALA A 179 19.50 11.40 4.87
CA ALA A 179 20.73 10.63 4.66
C ALA A 179 20.85 10.21 3.19
N ILE A 180 22.05 10.30 2.61
CA ILE A 180 22.29 9.87 1.24
C ILE A 180 22.44 8.34 1.22
N ALA A 181 21.61 7.65 0.44
CA ALA A 181 21.51 6.18 0.46
C ALA A 181 22.87 5.49 0.28
N ARG A 182 23.66 5.88 -0.74
CA ARG A 182 25.01 5.32 -0.97
C ARG A 182 26.04 5.59 0.13
N ARG A 183 25.78 6.53 1.04
CA ARG A 183 26.69 6.87 2.15
C ARG A 183 26.38 6.09 3.42
N LEU A 184 25.31 5.28 3.44
CA LEU A 184 24.98 4.46 4.58
C LEU A 184 25.98 3.31 4.73
N HIS A 185 26.57 3.20 5.92
CA HIS A 185 27.41 2.04 6.27
C HIS A 185 26.61 0.74 6.24
N ARG A 186 27.29 -0.40 5.99
CA ARG A 186 26.66 -1.73 5.88
C ARG A 186 25.75 -2.07 7.07
N ASP A 187 26.18 -1.75 8.30
CA ASP A 187 25.38 -2.03 9.50
C ASP A 187 24.09 -1.22 9.55
N ARG A 188 24.10 0.01 9.05
CA ARG A 188 22.91 0.86 9.00
C ARG A 188 21.93 0.37 7.94
N VAL A 189 22.45 -0.08 6.80
CA VAL A 189 21.63 -0.73 5.77
C VAL A 189 20.99 -2.02 6.31
N LYS A 190 21.74 -2.83 7.06
CA LYS A 190 21.20 -4.01 7.77
C LYS A 190 20.12 -3.64 8.78
N LYS A 191 20.36 -2.63 9.62
CA LYS A 191 19.35 -2.12 10.57
C LYS A 191 18.08 -1.64 9.86
N LEU A 192 18.23 -0.95 8.72
CA LEU A 192 17.10 -0.49 7.91
C LEU A 192 16.30 -1.64 7.32
N HIS A 193 16.96 -2.63 6.74
CA HIS A 193 16.32 -3.83 6.18
C HIS A 193 15.48 -4.55 7.23
N VAL A 194 16.07 -4.80 8.41
CA VAL A 194 15.37 -5.41 9.55
C VAL A 194 14.20 -4.53 10.03
N ALA A 195 14.41 -3.22 10.15
CA ALA A 195 13.38 -2.30 10.61
C ALA A 195 12.17 -2.25 9.66
N ILE A 196 12.40 -2.22 8.34
CA ILE A 196 11.34 -2.27 7.33
C ILE A 196 10.49 -3.54 7.50
N ARG A 197 11.14 -4.71 7.54
CA ARG A 197 10.44 -6.00 7.68
C ARG A 197 9.63 -6.07 8.96
N LYS A 198 10.22 -5.62 10.07
CA LYS A 198 9.57 -5.63 11.39
C LYS A 198 8.35 -4.70 11.42
N VAL A 199 8.48 -3.46 10.97
CA VAL A 199 7.38 -2.48 10.91
C VAL A 199 6.24 -3.00 10.04
N LEU A 200 6.54 -3.48 8.83
CA LEU A 200 5.52 -3.97 7.91
C LEU A 200 4.84 -5.23 8.45
N GLY A 201 5.59 -6.16 9.05
CA GLY A 201 5.03 -7.37 9.65
C GLY A 201 4.09 -7.07 10.82
N GLU A 202 4.50 -6.18 11.73
CA GLU A 202 3.65 -5.73 12.85
C GLU A 202 2.41 -4.99 12.35
N ALA A 203 2.56 -4.12 11.35
CA ALA A 203 1.44 -3.40 10.77
C ALA A 203 0.43 -4.33 10.08
N ILE A 204 0.89 -5.36 9.36
CA ILE A 204 0.01 -6.37 8.77
C ILE A 204 -0.73 -7.15 9.87
N HIS A 205 -0.03 -7.54 10.94
CA HIS A 205 -0.64 -8.24 12.06
C HIS A 205 -1.72 -7.40 12.76
N ALA A 206 -1.50 -6.09 12.86
CA ALA A 206 -2.43 -5.12 13.45
C ALA A 206 -3.55 -4.66 12.48
N GLY A 207 -3.65 -5.23 11.27
CA GLY A 207 -4.65 -4.88 10.26
C GLY A 207 -4.41 -3.54 9.55
N GLY A 208 -3.20 -3.00 9.63
CA GLY A 208 -2.82 -1.70 9.07
C GLY A 208 -3.09 -0.52 10.01
N SER A 209 -2.91 0.70 9.49
CA SER A 209 -3.09 1.98 10.20
C SER A 209 -4.31 2.74 9.69
N SER A 210 -5.31 2.95 10.54
CA SER A 210 -6.48 3.79 10.25
C SER A 210 -6.24 5.25 10.66
N VAL A 211 -5.27 5.92 10.02
CA VAL A 211 -4.94 7.33 10.31
C VAL A 211 -5.97 8.32 9.74
N SER A 212 -6.54 8.01 8.58
CA SER A 212 -7.61 8.80 7.98
C SER A 212 -8.92 8.02 8.00
N ASP A 213 -9.19 7.31 6.92
CA ASP A 213 -10.47 6.71 6.58
C ASP A 213 -10.28 5.28 6.07
N TYR A 214 -9.07 4.73 6.18
CA TYR A 214 -8.79 3.35 5.87
C TYR A 214 -9.60 2.42 6.77
N VAL A 215 -10.20 1.41 6.15
CA VAL A 215 -10.91 0.30 6.76
C VAL A 215 -10.63 -0.99 5.97
N ASP A 216 -10.83 -2.13 6.62
CA ASP A 216 -10.84 -3.43 5.97
C ASP A 216 -12.12 -3.64 5.13
N ILE A 217 -12.28 -4.84 4.58
CA ILE A 217 -13.39 -5.16 3.69
C ILE A 217 -14.76 -5.29 4.37
N ASP A 218 -14.79 -5.37 5.68
CA ASP A 218 -16.00 -5.37 6.51
C ASP A 218 -16.24 -3.97 7.13
N GLY A 219 -15.44 -2.97 6.77
CA GLY A 219 -15.54 -1.62 7.31
C GLY A 219 -14.88 -1.41 8.68
N ARG A 220 -14.07 -2.36 9.16
CA ARG A 220 -13.38 -2.26 10.45
C ARG A 220 -12.05 -1.52 10.32
N GLN A 221 -11.66 -0.80 11.36
CA GLN A 221 -10.40 -0.06 11.39
C GLN A 221 -9.21 -0.97 11.74
N GLY A 222 -8.04 -0.65 11.19
CA GLY A 222 -6.76 -1.17 11.67
C GLY A 222 -6.33 -0.48 12.96
N SER A 223 -5.33 -1.05 13.63
CA SER A 223 -4.89 -0.59 14.97
C SER A 223 -3.44 -0.11 15.05
N PHE A 224 -2.65 -0.21 13.97
CA PHE A 224 -1.21 0.08 14.02
C PHE A 224 -0.89 1.55 14.30
N GLN A 225 -1.82 2.49 14.07
CA GLN A 225 -1.65 3.92 14.38
C GLN A 225 -1.34 4.20 15.86
N VAL A 226 -1.78 3.32 16.76
CA VAL A 226 -1.47 3.41 18.21
C VAL A 226 0.02 3.21 18.48
N TRP A 227 0.71 2.50 17.59
CA TRP A 227 2.12 2.12 17.70
C TRP A 227 3.07 2.98 16.85
N HIS A 228 2.57 4.07 16.25
CA HIS A 228 3.40 5.02 15.53
C HIS A 228 4.33 5.76 16.50
N ASN A 229 5.63 5.74 16.21
CA ASN A 229 6.64 6.39 17.05
C ASN A 229 6.88 7.85 16.64
N VAL A 230 6.78 8.13 15.34
CA VAL A 230 7.12 9.45 14.79
C VAL A 230 6.08 9.97 13.81
N TYR A 231 5.40 9.11 13.07
CA TYR A 231 4.47 9.56 12.03
C TYR A 231 3.31 10.37 12.64
N GLN A 232 3.09 11.60 12.15
CA GLN A 232 2.13 12.55 12.71
C GLN A 232 2.31 12.91 14.20
N LYS A 233 3.48 12.63 14.77
CA LYS A 233 3.85 12.94 16.16
C LYS A 233 4.63 14.25 16.29
N ALA A 234 4.55 15.16 15.32
CA ALA A 234 5.33 16.40 15.34
C ALA A 234 5.03 17.24 16.59
N GLY A 235 6.06 17.69 17.29
CA GLY A 235 5.93 18.38 18.58
C GLY A 235 5.94 17.44 19.79
N GLU A 236 5.45 16.21 19.66
CA GLU A 236 5.42 15.23 20.75
C GLU A 236 6.84 14.74 21.14
N PRO A 237 7.04 14.33 22.41
CA PRO A 237 8.33 13.80 22.86
C PRO A 237 8.65 12.45 22.20
N CYS A 238 9.88 12.29 21.72
CA CYS A 238 10.37 11.03 21.18
C CYS A 238 10.27 9.91 22.23
N PRO A 239 9.70 8.74 21.90
CA PRO A 239 9.52 7.65 22.86
C PRO A 239 10.84 7.00 23.32
N ARG A 240 11.98 7.35 22.70
CA ARG A 240 13.31 6.84 23.06
C ARG A 240 14.15 7.81 23.88
N CYS A 241 14.01 9.12 23.65
CA CYS A 241 14.94 10.11 24.22
C CYS A 241 14.28 11.42 24.66
N GLY A 242 12.95 11.54 24.59
CA GLY A 242 12.21 12.73 25.00
C GLY A 242 12.30 13.93 24.07
N THR A 243 13.29 14.00 23.17
CA THR A 243 13.43 15.11 22.21
C THR A 243 12.19 15.25 21.33
N SER A 244 11.70 16.49 21.15
CA SER A 244 10.55 16.76 20.30
C SER A 244 10.74 16.26 18.86
N ILE A 245 9.76 15.51 18.36
CA ILE A 245 9.73 15.02 16.98
C ILE A 245 9.55 16.20 16.02
N ARG A 246 10.37 16.22 14.97
CA ARG A 246 10.33 17.27 13.95
C ARG A 246 9.63 16.79 12.69
N ARG A 247 9.02 17.75 11.97
CA ARG A 247 8.43 17.54 10.66
C ARG A 247 9.14 18.40 9.62
N ILE A 248 9.58 17.77 8.53
CA ILE A 248 10.14 18.45 7.35
C ILE A 248 9.45 17.97 6.07
N LEU A 249 9.75 18.59 4.94
CA LEU A 249 9.34 18.09 3.63
C LEU A 249 10.49 17.33 2.95
N VAL A 250 10.21 16.10 2.55
CA VAL A 250 11.07 15.32 1.65
C VAL A 250 10.24 14.91 0.45
N THR A 251 10.64 15.34 -0.75
CA THR A 251 9.90 15.07 -2.00
C THR A 251 8.42 15.46 -1.90
N GLN A 252 8.13 16.67 -1.37
CA GLN A 252 6.77 17.18 -1.14
C GLN A 252 5.90 16.33 -0.20
N ARG A 253 6.51 15.45 0.61
CA ARG A 253 5.80 14.67 1.63
C ARG A 253 6.27 15.05 3.03
N GLY A 254 5.30 15.30 3.91
CA GLY A 254 5.53 15.50 5.34
C GLY A 254 6.29 14.32 5.92
N THR A 255 7.40 14.59 6.59
CA THR A 255 8.37 13.61 7.04
C THR A 255 8.68 13.84 8.49
N HIS A 256 8.42 12.84 9.32
CA HIS A 256 8.53 12.93 10.76
C HIS A 256 9.74 12.13 11.25
N PHE A 257 10.53 12.74 12.14
CA PHE A 257 11.75 12.11 12.62
C PHE A 257 12.19 12.73 13.96
N CYS A 258 12.94 11.96 14.74
CA CYS A 258 13.62 12.47 15.92
C CYS A 258 15.02 12.99 15.55
N PRO A 259 15.34 14.28 15.75
CA PRO A 259 16.65 14.84 15.38
C PRO A 259 17.81 14.29 16.24
N GLN A 260 17.51 13.76 17.43
CA GLN A 260 18.51 13.17 18.31
C GLN A 260 18.79 11.70 17.96
N CYS A 261 17.76 10.87 17.82
CA CYS A 261 17.90 9.44 17.53
C CYS A 261 18.29 9.12 16.08
N GLN A 262 18.01 10.01 15.12
CA GLN A 262 18.25 9.75 13.70
C GLN A 262 19.38 10.61 13.15
N LYS A 263 20.48 9.96 12.74
CA LYS A 263 21.69 10.65 12.22
C LYS A 263 21.81 10.55 10.69
N PRO A 264 22.47 11.51 10.01
CA PRO A 264 22.74 11.45 8.57
C PRO A 264 23.48 10.19 8.14
#